data_AF-Q6YQ23-F1
#
_entry.id   AF-Q6YQ23-F1
#
_cell.length_a   1.000
_cell.length_b   1.000
_cell.length_c   1.000
_cell.angle_alpha   90.00
_cell.angle_beta   90.00
_cell.angle_gamma   90.00
#
_symmetry.space_group_name_H-M   'P 1'
#
loop_
_entity.id
_entity.type
_entity.pdbx_description
1 polymer ?
#
loop_
_entity_poly.entity_id
_entity_poly.type
_entity_poly.pdbx_seq_one_letter_code
_entity_poly.pdbx_strand_id
1 'polypeptide(L)'
;MKLIVFEGLDGSGKTTLIQKVRKQLEKQGQEVITLQGLGSSSIGQPLRDIFLTNAQLKPLTRYLLSFANMQQIQEEEIKPHLETNKIILIDRWLGSNFAYQAYPRNIDKNYQLFNLLNKQFIKPDMTLFISKSNHNEV
;
A
#
# COMPACT_ATOMS: atom_id res chain seq x y z
N MET A 1 -11.43 -8.57 13.15
CA MET A 1 -10.26 -7.71 12.90
C MET A 1 -10.13 -7.45 11.41
N LYS A 2 -9.55 -6.30 10.99
CA LYS A 2 -9.61 -5.87 9.59
C LYS A 2 -8.34 -5.20 9.09
N LEU A 3 -7.80 -5.68 7.98
CA LEU A 3 -6.85 -4.99 7.10
C LEU A 3 -7.62 -4.33 5.94
N ILE A 4 -7.66 -3.01 5.91
CA ILE A 4 -8.38 -2.21 4.92
C ILE A 4 -7.37 -1.39 4.11
N VAL A 5 -7.30 -1.68 2.82
CA VAL A 5 -6.41 -0.99 1.88
C VAL A 5 -7.14 0.17 1.20
N PHE A 6 -6.48 1.30 1.05
CA PHE A 6 -6.93 2.44 0.27
C PHE A 6 -6.03 2.60 -0.95
N GLU A 7 -6.58 2.41 -2.15
CA GLU A 7 -5.90 2.57 -3.43
C GLU A 7 -6.45 3.78 -4.20
N GLY A 8 -5.69 4.27 -5.17
CA GLY A 8 -6.09 5.38 -6.04
C GLY A 8 -4.93 6.30 -6.42
N LEU A 9 -5.15 7.23 -7.33
CA LEU A 9 -4.12 8.15 -7.81
C LEU A 9 -3.68 9.17 -6.75
N ASP A 10 -2.53 9.80 -6.95
CA ASP A 10 -2.08 10.90 -6.09
C ASP A 10 -3.07 12.07 -6.19
N GLY A 11 -3.32 12.72 -5.06
CA GLY A 11 -4.32 13.79 -4.97
C GLY A 11 -5.79 13.34 -5.10
N SER A 12 -6.09 12.03 -5.05
CA SER A 12 -7.48 11.53 -5.04
C SER A 12 -8.22 11.71 -3.70
N GLY A 13 -7.53 12.23 -2.68
CA GLY A 13 -8.12 12.47 -1.34
C GLY A 13 -7.99 11.29 -0.36
N LYS A 14 -7.22 10.25 -0.69
CA LYS A 14 -7.04 9.05 0.17
C LYS A 14 -6.62 9.40 1.59
N THR A 15 -5.59 10.21 1.74
CA THR A 15 -5.06 10.60 3.06
C THR A 15 -6.14 11.29 3.90
N THR A 16 -6.94 12.18 3.30
CA THR A 16 -8.07 12.82 3.99
C THR A 16 -9.15 11.80 4.38
N LEU A 17 -9.47 10.86 3.48
CA LEU A 17 -10.47 9.81 3.75
C LEU A 17 -10.00 8.87 4.89
N ILE A 18 -8.76 8.39 4.83
CA ILE A 18 -8.17 7.54 5.87
C ILE A 18 -8.25 8.22 7.23
N GLN A 19 -7.91 9.51 7.32
CA GLN A 19 -7.99 10.27 8.58
C GLN A 19 -9.43 10.41 9.10
N LYS A 20 -10.41 10.62 8.21
CA LYS A 20 -11.83 10.66 8.60
C LYS A 20 -12.31 9.29 9.09
N VAL A 21 -11.98 8.22 8.37
CA VAL A 21 -12.34 6.84 8.74
C VAL A 21 -11.71 6.47 10.08
N ARG A 22 -10.41 6.73 10.26
CA ARG A 22 -9.69 6.52 11.51
C ARG A 22 -10.42 7.18 12.69
N LYS A 23 -10.67 8.49 12.60
CA LYS A 23 -11.35 9.24 13.67
C LYS A 23 -12.74 8.68 13.98
N GLN A 24 -13.47 8.23 12.96
CA GLN A 24 -14.81 7.67 13.16
C GLN A 24 -14.77 6.32 13.88
N LEU A 25 -13.80 5.47 13.54
CA LEU A 25 -13.58 4.17 14.19
C LEU A 25 -13.08 4.34 15.64
N GLU A 26 -12.15 5.26 15.87
CA GLU A 26 -11.66 5.59 17.22
C GLU A 26 -12.79 6.11 18.12
N LYS A 27 -13.72 6.92 17.58
CA LYS A 27 -14.95 7.35 18.30
C LYS A 27 -15.87 6.19 18.69
N GLN A 28 -15.77 5.04 17.99
CA GLN A 28 -16.52 3.82 18.30
C GLN A 28 -15.74 2.90 19.25
N GLY A 29 -14.66 3.39 19.87
CA GLY A 29 -13.82 2.62 20.79
C GLY A 29 -12.92 1.60 20.11
N GLN A 30 -12.71 1.69 18.79
CA GLN A 30 -11.80 0.80 18.06
C GLN A 30 -10.37 1.33 18.14
N GLU A 31 -9.41 0.43 18.35
CA GLU A 31 -7.99 0.76 18.16
C GLU A 31 -7.64 0.69 16.67
N VAL A 32 -7.08 1.76 16.15
CA VAL A 32 -6.80 1.91 14.72
C VAL A 32 -5.36 2.34 14.50
N ILE A 33 -4.67 1.66 13.58
CA ILE A 33 -3.37 2.09 13.07
C ILE A 33 -3.44 2.46 11.60
N THR A 34 -2.62 3.41 11.20
CA THR A 34 -2.50 3.87 9.82
C THR A 34 -1.11 3.59 9.30
N LEU A 35 -1.01 2.87 8.20
CA LEU A 35 0.25 2.52 7.55
C LEU A 35 0.32 3.12 6.14
N GLN A 36 1.53 3.23 5.60
CA GLN A 36 1.80 3.53 4.19
C GLN A 36 2.57 2.36 3.59
N GLY A 37 2.12 1.85 2.44
CA GLY A 37 2.76 0.72 1.74
C GLY A 37 4.20 0.98 1.29
N LEU A 38 4.67 2.21 1.42
CA LEU A 38 6.07 2.62 1.29
C LEU A 38 6.44 3.58 2.42
N GLY A 39 7.02 3.07 3.51
CA GLY A 39 7.55 3.91 4.58
C GLY A 39 7.27 3.44 6.01
N SER A 40 6.24 2.61 6.24
CA SER A 40 5.83 2.26 7.60
C SER A 40 6.69 1.21 8.31
N SER A 41 7.66 0.59 7.65
CA SER A 41 8.61 -0.35 8.27
C SER A 41 9.90 0.34 8.73
N SER A 42 10.69 -0.35 9.52
CA SER A 42 12.03 0.06 9.97
C SER A 42 12.97 0.46 8.83
N ILE A 43 12.87 -0.23 7.68
CA ILE A 43 13.64 0.07 6.45
C ILE A 43 12.90 0.97 5.46
N GLY A 44 11.69 1.41 5.81
CA GLY A 44 10.78 2.07 4.87
C GLY A 44 11.27 3.44 4.42
N GLN A 45 11.79 4.24 5.36
CA GLN A 45 12.35 5.57 5.04
C GLN A 45 13.60 5.47 4.14
N PRO A 46 14.62 4.64 4.46
CA PRO A 46 15.75 4.40 3.55
C PRO A 46 15.33 3.96 2.13
N LEU A 47 14.36 3.04 2.01
CA LEU A 47 13.87 2.58 0.71
C LEU A 47 13.10 3.67 -0.04
N ARG A 48 12.29 4.47 0.67
CA ARG A 48 11.60 5.64 0.09
C ARG A 48 12.61 6.64 -0.47
N ASP A 49 13.69 6.91 0.25
CA ASP A 49 14.74 7.81 -0.21
C ASP A 49 15.44 7.28 -1.46
N ILE A 50 15.75 5.98 -1.52
CA ILE A 50 16.27 5.32 -2.73
C ILE A 50 15.30 5.52 -3.90
N PHE A 51 14.00 5.36 -3.67
CA PHE A 51 13.00 5.52 -4.72
C PHE A 51 12.87 6.96 -5.21
N LEU A 52 13.02 7.96 -4.34
CA LEU A 52 12.89 9.38 -4.68
C LEU A 52 14.16 9.97 -5.31
N THR A 53 15.34 9.53 -4.87
CA THR A 53 16.61 10.17 -5.23
C THR A 53 17.37 9.45 -6.35
N ASN A 54 17.09 8.17 -6.58
CA ASN A 54 17.92 7.35 -7.44
C ASN A 54 17.27 7.06 -8.79
N ALA A 55 17.43 7.99 -9.73
CA ALA A 55 16.90 7.89 -11.09
C ALA A 55 17.48 6.70 -11.90
N GLN A 56 18.63 6.16 -11.48
CA GLN A 56 19.33 5.07 -12.17
C GLN A 56 18.81 3.67 -11.80
N LEU A 57 17.93 3.57 -10.79
CA LEU A 57 17.43 2.28 -10.34
C LEU A 57 16.67 1.58 -11.47
N LYS A 58 17.14 0.39 -11.86
CA LYS A 58 16.53 -0.35 -12.96
C LYS A 58 15.08 -0.71 -12.62
N PRO A 59 14.18 -0.71 -13.63
CA PRO A 59 12.76 -1.02 -13.45
C PRO A 59 12.48 -2.26 -12.58
N LEU A 60 13.13 -3.40 -12.89
CA LEU A 60 12.89 -4.66 -12.17
C LEU A 60 13.39 -4.60 -10.73
N THR A 61 14.53 -3.95 -10.50
CA THR A 61 15.06 -3.69 -9.14
C THR A 61 14.06 -2.88 -8.32
N ARG A 62 13.46 -1.83 -8.91
CA ARG A 62 12.45 -1.03 -8.20
C ARG A 62 11.23 -1.87 -7.80
N TYR A 63 10.79 -2.71 -8.72
CA TYR A 63 9.65 -3.59 -8.50
C TYR A 63 9.88 -4.59 -7.36
N LEU A 64 11.05 -5.24 -7.36
CA LEU A 64 11.44 -6.21 -6.32
C LEU A 64 11.65 -5.54 -4.95
N LEU A 65 12.29 -4.36 -4.91
CA LEU A 65 12.45 -3.62 -3.65
C LEU A 65 11.11 -3.16 -3.07
N SER A 66 10.12 -2.85 -3.90
CA SER A 66 8.78 -2.54 -3.41
C SER A 66 8.14 -3.75 -2.71
N PHE A 67 8.33 -4.96 -3.23
CA PHE A 67 7.89 -6.18 -2.54
C PHE A 67 8.66 -6.41 -1.25
N ALA A 68 9.99 -6.25 -1.25
CA ALA A 68 10.80 -6.40 -0.04
C ALA A 68 10.36 -5.43 1.07
N ASN A 69 10.08 -4.16 0.72
CA ASN A 69 9.52 -3.18 1.64
C ASN A 69 8.17 -3.64 2.21
N MET A 70 7.24 -4.06 1.35
CA MET A 70 5.92 -4.50 1.78
C MET A 70 5.99 -5.75 2.65
N GLN A 71 6.93 -6.66 2.39
CA GLN A 71 7.16 -7.81 3.24
C GLN A 71 7.61 -7.37 4.64
N GLN A 72 8.52 -6.40 4.74
CA GLN A 72 8.94 -5.87 6.03
C GLN A 72 7.77 -5.24 6.79
N ILE A 73 6.93 -4.42 6.13
CA ILE A 73 5.71 -3.85 6.73
C ILE A 73 4.78 -4.97 7.22
N GLN A 74 4.65 -6.05 6.46
CA GLN A 74 3.79 -7.16 6.87
C GLN A 74 4.27 -7.81 8.17
N GLU A 75 5.57 -8.06 8.30
CA GLU A 75 6.13 -8.74 9.48
C GLU A 75 6.18 -7.82 10.71
N GLU A 76 6.58 -6.56 10.54
CA GLU A 76 6.74 -5.62 11.65
C GLU A 76 5.44 -4.96 12.11
N GLU A 77 4.55 -4.66 11.16
CA GLU A 77 3.36 -3.86 11.43
C GLU A 77 2.08 -4.68 11.28
N ILE A 78 1.86 -5.32 10.13
CA ILE A 78 0.56 -5.95 9.87
C ILE A 78 0.31 -7.12 10.82
N LYS A 79 1.19 -8.13 10.85
CA LYS A 79 0.99 -9.33 11.68
C LYS A 79 0.82 -9.01 13.17
N PRO A 80 1.68 -8.22 13.83
CA PRO A 80 1.54 -7.97 15.27
C PRO A 80 0.29 -7.16 15.62
N HIS A 81 -0.10 -6.21 14.77
CA HIS A 81 -1.33 -5.44 14.98
C HIS A 81 -2.58 -6.28 14.72
N LEU A 82 -2.46 -7.27 13.83
CA LEU A 82 -3.49 -8.28 13.65
C LEU A 82 -3.56 -9.26 14.86
N GLU A 83 -2.49 -9.54 15.57
CA GLU A 83 -2.61 -10.38 16.77
C GLU A 83 -3.33 -9.67 17.93
N THR A 84 -3.35 -8.33 17.89
CA THR A 84 -3.91 -7.47 18.94
C THR A 84 -5.29 -6.90 18.60
N ASN A 85 -6.00 -7.47 17.61
CA ASN A 85 -7.36 -7.07 17.20
C ASN A 85 -7.51 -5.62 16.72
N LYS A 86 -6.43 -4.95 16.33
CA LYS A 86 -6.47 -3.57 15.82
C LYS A 86 -6.99 -3.52 14.38
N ILE A 87 -7.63 -2.40 14.02
CA ILE A 87 -7.99 -2.13 12.62
C ILE A 87 -6.79 -1.47 11.94
N ILE A 88 -6.39 -2.01 10.79
CA ILE A 88 -5.27 -1.50 10.00
C ILE A 88 -5.83 -0.80 8.77
N LEU A 89 -5.58 0.51 8.67
CA LEU A 89 -5.86 1.30 7.47
C LEU A 89 -4.56 1.56 6.74
N ILE A 90 -4.39 1.05 5.53
CA ILE A 90 -3.14 1.20 4.79
C ILE A 90 -3.32 2.01 3.50
N ASP A 91 -2.56 3.10 3.37
CA ASP A 91 -2.47 3.92 2.16
C ASP A 91 -1.51 3.24 1.18
N ARG A 92 -2.08 2.69 0.09
CA ARG A 92 -1.41 1.90 -0.95
C ARG A 92 -0.86 0.56 -0.45
N TRP A 93 -1.10 -0.51 -1.21
CA TRP A 93 -0.51 -1.82 -0.96
C TRP A 93 -0.07 -2.47 -2.27
N LEU A 94 -0.24 -3.79 -2.40
CA LEU A 94 0.24 -4.56 -3.55
C LEU A 94 -0.34 -4.07 -4.89
N GLY A 95 -1.56 -3.55 -4.91
CA GLY A 95 -2.17 -2.97 -6.12
C GLY A 95 -1.34 -1.80 -6.67
N SER A 96 -0.95 -0.88 -5.79
CA SER A 96 -0.04 0.22 -6.14
C SER A 96 1.34 -0.24 -6.60
N ASN A 97 1.87 -1.35 -6.07
CA ASN A 97 3.16 -1.89 -6.53
C ASN A 97 3.12 -2.21 -8.04
N PHE A 98 2.11 -2.97 -8.48
CA PHE A 98 1.95 -3.28 -9.90
C PHE A 98 1.68 -2.04 -10.74
N ALA A 99 0.73 -1.20 -10.33
CA ALA A 99 0.27 -0.05 -11.10
C ALA A 99 1.38 1.01 -11.32
N TYR A 100 2.24 1.25 -10.33
CA TYR A 100 3.27 2.29 -10.42
C TYR A 100 4.64 1.76 -10.87
N GLN A 101 5.00 0.54 -10.48
CA GLN A 101 6.34 0.02 -10.74
C GLN A 101 6.40 -0.84 -12.01
N ALA A 102 5.45 -1.75 -12.19
CA ALA A 102 5.50 -2.74 -13.26
C ALA A 102 4.83 -2.23 -14.56
N TYR A 103 3.57 -1.80 -14.47
CA TYR A 103 2.75 -1.47 -15.64
C TYR A 103 3.38 -0.39 -16.56
N PRO A 104 3.84 0.78 -16.06
CA PRO A 104 4.37 1.84 -16.92
C PRO A 104 5.70 1.47 -17.59
N ARG A 105 6.38 0.42 -17.08
CA ARG A 105 7.70 -0.01 -17.52
C ARG A 105 7.67 -1.35 -18.25
N ASN A 106 6.48 -1.86 -18.57
CA ASN A 106 6.31 -3.12 -19.32
C ASN A 106 6.96 -4.34 -18.63
N ILE A 107 7.05 -4.33 -17.31
CA ILE A 107 7.56 -5.47 -16.51
C ILE A 107 6.39 -6.36 -16.13
N ASP A 108 6.66 -7.68 -16.02
CA ASP A 108 5.72 -8.66 -15.50
C ASP A 108 4.34 -8.61 -16.17
N LYS A 109 4.34 -8.47 -17.50
CA LYS A 109 3.12 -8.29 -18.31
C LYS A 109 2.06 -9.38 -18.09
N ASN A 110 2.50 -10.59 -17.75
CA ASN A 110 1.64 -11.75 -17.51
C ASN A 110 1.33 -11.95 -16.01
N TYR A 111 1.69 -10.99 -15.15
CA TYR A 111 1.47 -11.04 -13.70
C TYR A 111 2.11 -12.26 -13.02
N GLN A 112 3.10 -12.91 -13.64
CA GLN A 112 3.68 -14.15 -13.12
C GLN A 112 4.40 -13.90 -11.80
N LEU A 113 5.25 -12.88 -11.77
CA LEU A 113 6.01 -12.53 -10.57
C LEU A 113 5.08 -11.95 -9.51
N PHE A 114 4.14 -11.07 -9.90
CA PHE A 114 3.13 -10.54 -9.00
C PHE A 114 2.34 -11.66 -8.32
N ASN A 115 1.79 -12.60 -9.09
CA ASN A 115 0.99 -13.69 -8.56
C ASN A 115 1.80 -14.67 -7.71
N LEU A 116 3.07 -14.88 -8.04
CA LEU A 116 3.97 -15.71 -7.23
C LEU A 116 4.20 -15.08 -5.86
N LEU A 117 4.57 -13.80 -5.82
CA LEU A 117 4.92 -13.11 -4.57
C LEU A 117 3.68 -12.76 -3.74
N ASN A 118 2.56 -12.38 -4.39
CA ASN A 118 1.29 -12.04 -3.72
C ASN A 118 0.77 -13.16 -2.80
N LYS A 119 1.15 -14.43 -3.05
CA LYS A 119 0.79 -15.57 -2.18
C LYS A 119 1.40 -15.48 -0.78
N GLN A 120 2.49 -14.75 -0.61
CA GLN A 120 3.15 -14.55 0.69
C GLN A 120 2.48 -13.46 1.53
N PHE A 121 1.54 -12.71 0.95
CA PHE A 121 0.92 -11.57 1.60
C PHE A 121 -0.45 -11.89 2.19
N ILE A 122 -0.71 -11.28 3.35
CA ILE A 122 -2.03 -11.30 3.97
C ILE A 122 -3.00 -10.58 3.04
N LYS A 123 -4.10 -11.28 2.70
CA LYS A 123 -5.16 -10.70 1.87
C LYS A 123 -5.90 -9.64 2.68
N PRO A 124 -6.08 -8.43 2.13
CA PRO A 124 -6.95 -7.43 2.74
C PRO A 124 -8.38 -7.95 2.87
N ASP A 125 -9.03 -7.60 3.96
CA ASP A 125 -10.48 -7.82 4.12
C ASP A 125 -11.27 -6.92 3.18
N MET A 126 -10.72 -5.75 2.86
CA MET A 126 -11.33 -4.79 1.96
C MET A 126 -10.27 -3.93 1.27
N THR A 127 -10.46 -3.68 -0.02
CA THR A 127 -9.71 -2.69 -0.78
C THR A 127 -10.67 -1.64 -1.32
N LEU A 128 -10.47 -0.39 -0.92
CA LEU A 128 -11.23 0.78 -1.37
C LEU A 128 -10.43 1.51 -2.45
N PHE A 129 -10.90 1.44 -3.69
CA PHE A 129 -10.31 2.19 -4.79
C PHE A 129 -10.99 3.56 -4.93
N ILE A 130 -10.22 4.63 -4.84
CA ILE A 130 -10.73 6.00 -4.88
C ILE A 130 -10.40 6.60 -6.24
N SER A 131 -11.41 6.67 -7.11
CA SER A 131 -11.36 7.41 -8.36
C SER A 131 -11.84 8.84 -8.16
N LYS A 132 -11.23 9.77 -8.91
CA LYS A 132 -11.88 11.05 -9.19
C LYS A 132 -12.87 10.82 -10.33
N SER A 133 -14.11 11.26 -10.19
CA SER A 133 -14.97 11.49 -11.34
C SER A 133 -14.39 12.70 -12.09
N ASN A 134 -14.00 12.51 -13.35
CA ASN A 134 -13.84 13.65 -14.23
C ASN A 134 -15.26 14.17 -14.50
N HIS A 135 -15.61 15.33 -14.00
CA HIS A 135 -16.85 16.02 -14.38
C HIS A 135 -16.76 16.67 -15.79
N ASN A 136 -15.83 16.22 -16.64
CA ASN A 136 -15.55 16.79 -17.96
C ASN A 136 -15.57 15.71 -19.06
N GLU A 137 -16.60 14.88 -19.10
CA GLU A 137 -17.00 14.22 -20.34
C GLU A 137 -18.40 14.74 -20.69
N VAL A 138 -18.41 15.79 -21.51
CA VAL A 138 -19.50 16.18 -22.41
C VAL A 138 -19.13 15.69 -23.80
#